data_AF-A0A8S3ZG26-F1
#
_entry.id   AF-A0A8S3ZG26-F1
#
_cell.length_a   1.000
_cell.length_b   1.000
_cell.length_c   1.000
_cell.angle_alpha   90.00
_cell.angle_beta   90.00
_cell.angle_gamma   90.00
#
_symmetry.space_group_name_H-M   'P 1'
#
loop_
_entity.id
_entity.type
_entity.pdbx_description
1 polymer ?
#
loop_
_entity_poly.entity_id
_entity_poly.type
_entity_poly.pdbx_seq_one_letter_code
_entity_poly.pdbx_strand_id
1 'polypeptide(L)'
;MKLLLAVLLTLTVVSGKPASELDEKHDAKRIICSLVMCDIYCPYGHAKDARGCPLCGCNDQTTTAIPVHRCPLVMCDIYCQGGLKVGADGCRLCQCNDIADV
;
A
#
# COMPACT_ATOMS: atom_id res chain seq x y z
N MET A 1 -2.02 -5.57 57.40
CA MET A 1 -2.89 -6.35 56.49
C MET A 1 -3.46 -5.55 55.32
N LYS A 2 -3.78 -4.25 55.45
CA LYS A 2 -4.26 -3.42 54.32
C LYS A 2 -3.21 -3.17 53.22
N LEU A 3 -1.92 -3.19 53.57
CA LEU A 3 -0.81 -3.08 52.60
C LEU A 3 -0.68 -4.30 51.67
N LEU A 4 -0.98 -5.53 52.14
CA LEU A 4 -0.88 -6.73 51.29
C LEU A 4 -1.97 -6.79 50.22
N LEU A 5 -3.18 -6.29 50.50
CA LEU A 5 -4.27 -6.24 49.51
C LEU A 5 -3.94 -5.28 48.36
N ALA A 6 -3.33 -4.14 48.65
CA ALA A 6 -2.95 -3.16 47.63
C ALA A 6 -1.89 -3.70 46.66
N VAL A 7 -0.93 -4.49 47.16
CA VAL A 7 0.13 -5.11 46.34
C VAL A 7 -0.47 -6.14 45.37
N LEU A 8 -1.40 -6.98 45.84
CA LEU A 8 -2.08 -7.98 45.00
C LEU A 8 -2.93 -7.36 43.88
N LEU A 9 -3.60 -6.24 44.15
CA LEU A 9 -4.38 -5.49 43.16
C LEU A 9 -3.50 -4.88 42.06
N THR A 10 -2.26 -4.51 42.36
CA THR A 10 -1.31 -4.01 41.35
C THR A 10 -0.68 -5.13 40.51
N LEU A 11 -0.53 -6.33 41.06
CA LEU A 11 0.05 -7.49 40.36
C LEU A 11 -0.86 -8.04 39.25
N THR A 12 -2.19 -7.88 39.36
CA THR A 12 -3.16 -8.38 38.36
C THR A 12 -3.40 -7.44 37.18
N VAL A 13 -2.87 -6.21 37.20
CA VAL A 13 -3.11 -5.19 36.14
C VAL A 13 -2.08 -5.28 35.00
N VAL A 14 -1.06 -6.14 35.09
CA VAL A 14 -0.04 -6.33 34.02
C VAL A 14 -0.34 -7.54 33.12
N SER A 15 -1.62 -7.90 32.95
CA SER A 15 -2.05 -8.79 31.85
C SER A 15 -2.53 -7.98 30.64
N GLY A 16 -1.85 -6.86 30.37
CA GLY A 16 -2.00 -6.09 29.15
C GLY A 16 -1.57 -6.96 27.97
N LYS A 17 -2.56 -7.44 27.22
CA LYS A 17 -2.49 -8.06 25.90
C LYS A 17 -1.32 -7.46 25.09
N PRO A 18 -0.43 -8.25 24.47
CA PRO A 18 0.52 -7.68 23.51
C PRO A 18 -0.30 -7.01 22.41
N ALA A 19 -0.15 -5.71 22.26
CA ALA A 19 -0.70 -4.96 21.12
C ALA A 19 0.12 -5.31 19.87
N SER A 20 -0.01 -6.55 19.41
CA SER A 20 0.28 -6.95 18.03
C SER A 20 -0.99 -6.92 17.20
N GLU A 21 -1.84 -5.92 17.43
CA GLU A 21 -3.06 -5.67 16.68
C GLU A 21 -3.00 -4.21 16.23
N LEU A 22 -2.01 -3.93 15.38
CA LEU A 22 -2.04 -2.81 14.47
C LEU A 22 -2.60 -3.35 13.16
N ASP A 23 -3.92 -3.23 13.06
CA ASP A 23 -4.62 -2.81 11.85
C ASP A 23 -4.16 -3.45 10.53
N GLU A 24 -4.93 -4.43 10.06
CA GLU A 24 -5.02 -4.78 8.64
C GLU A 24 -5.59 -3.60 7.83
N LYS A 25 -4.75 -2.61 7.52
CA LYS A 25 -5.12 -1.54 6.58
C LYS A 25 -3.92 -1.13 5.72
N HIS A 26 -3.84 -1.78 4.57
CA HIS A 26 -2.91 -1.55 3.46
C HIS A 26 -1.43 -1.79 3.77
N ASP A 27 -1.00 -3.03 3.49
CA ASP A 27 0.39 -3.39 3.25
C ASP A 27 0.99 -2.49 2.17
N ALA A 28 1.61 -1.39 2.61
CA ALA A 28 2.69 -0.75 1.89
C ALA A 28 3.99 -1.14 2.59
N LYS A 29 4.36 -2.44 2.51
CA LYS A 29 5.71 -2.86 2.83
C LYS A 29 6.65 -2.03 1.96
N ARG A 30 7.30 -1.03 2.56
CA ARG A 30 8.25 -0.16 1.87
C ARG A 30 9.45 -1.00 1.48
N ILE A 31 9.47 -1.48 0.23
CA ILE A 31 10.57 -2.26 -0.32
C ILE A 31 11.70 -1.30 -0.68
N ILE A 32 12.78 -1.34 0.10
CA ILE A 32 14.00 -0.58 -0.21
C ILE A 32 14.92 -1.47 -1.05
N CYS A 33 15.20 -1.03 -2.26
CA CYS A 33 16.10 -1.72 -3.19
C CYS A 33 17.40 -0.94 -3.36
N SER A 34 18.51 -1.66 -3.51
CA SER A 34 19.76 -1.07 -3.96
C SER A 34 19.62 -0.64 -5.42
N LEU A 35 20.25 0.48 -5.79
CA LEU A 35 20.30 0.91 -7.18
C LEU A 35 21.19 -0.06 -7.97
N VAL A 36 20.61 -0.71 -8.98
CA VAL A 36 21.33 -1.59 -9.90
C VAL A 36 21.39 -0.88 -11.26
N MET A 37 22.61 -0.58 -11.74
CA MET A 37 22.83 -0.01 -13.06
C MET A 37 23.25 -1.13 -14.02
N CYS A 38 22.51 -1.34 -15.10
CA CYS A 38 22.81 -2.33 -16.13
C CYS A 38 22.64 -1.68 -17.51
N ASP A 39 23.57 -1.91 -18.44
CA ASP A 39 23.47 -1.40 -19.82
C ASP A 39 22.70 -2.36 -20.74
N ILE A 40 21.48 -2.75 -20.33
CA ILE A 40 20.61 -3.63 -21.11
C ILE A 40 19.20 -3.06 -21.23
N TYR A 41 18.63 -3.12 -22.43
CA TYR A 41 17.23 -2.77 -22.68
C TYR A 41 16.35 -4.02 -22.64
N CYS A 42 15.38 -4.06 -21.74
CA CYS A 42 14.42 -5.15 -21.62
C CYS A 42 13.03 -4.73 -22.12
N PRO A 43 12.54 -5.24 -23.29
CA PRO A 43 11.25 -4.81 -23.86
C PRO A 43 10.03 -5.18 -23.01
N TYR A 44 10.17 -6.18 -22.12
CA TYR A 44 9.14 -6.61 -21.18
C TYR A 44 9.52 -6.29 -19.71
N GLY A 45 10.45 -5.36 -19.52
CA GLY A 45 10.93 -4.95 -18.20
C GLY A 45 11.94 -5.90 -17.57
N HIS A 46 12.52 -5.45 -16.45
CA HIS A 46 13.55 -6.19 -15.73
C HIS A 46 12.96 -7.28 -14.84
N ALA A 47 13.67 -8.40 -14.75
CA ALA A 47 13.44 -9.44 -13.77
C ALA A 47 13.59 -8.86 -12.35
N LYS A 48 12.84 -9.41 -11.40
CA LYS A 48 12.86 -8.98 -10.00
C LYS A 48 13.19 -10.14 -9.07
N ASP A 49 13.83 -9.84 -7.94
CA ASP A 49 14.04 -10.81 -6.86
C ASP A 49 12.73 -11.11 -6.10
N ALA A 50 12.78 -12.02 -5.14
CA ALA A 50 11.63 -12.40 -4.31
C ALA A 50 11.05 -11.24 -3.47
N ARG A 51 11.78 -10.12 -3.35
CA ARG A 51 11.33 -8.90 -2.67
C ARG A 51 10.82 -7.87 -3.67
N GLY A 52 10.84 -8.13 -4.98
CA GLY A 52 10.42 -7.18 -6.00
C GLY A 52 11.50 -6.16 -6.41
N CYS A 53 12.76 -6.36 -6.01
CA CYS A 53 13.87 -5.48 -6.42
C CYS A 53 14.40 -5.86 -7.81
N PRO A 54 14.76 -4.88 -8.66
CA PRO A 54 15.21 -5.15 -10.03
C PRO A 54 16.55 -5.88 -10.07
N LEU A 55 16.70 -6.78 -11.04
CA LEU A 55 17.92 -7.53 -11.35
C LEU A 55 18.43 -7.12 -12.75
N CYS A 56 19.72 -7.37 -13.03
CA CYS A 56 20.28 -7.26 -14.40
C CYS A 56 19.86 -8.47 -15.27
N GLY A 57 18.55 -8.67 -15.42
CA GLY A 57 17.95 -9.68 -16.30
C GLY A 57 16.63 -9.19 -16.85
N CYS A 58 16.16 -9.77 -17.96
CA CYS A 58 14.90 -9.40 -18.60
C CYS A 58 13.80 -10.42 -18.32
N ASN A 59 12.56 -9.96 -18.23
CA ASN A 59 11.38 -10.80 -18.32
C ASN A 59 11.18 -11.26 -19.77
N ASP A 60 10.55 -12.42 -19.93
CA ASP A 60 9.97 -12.84 -21.20
C ASP A 60 8.51 -12.34 -21.33
N GLN A 61 7.89 -12.59 -22.48
CA GLN A 61 6.51 -12.17 -22.74
C GLN A 61 5.48 -12.75 -21.76
N THR A 62 5.77 -13.91 -21.16
CA THR A 62 4.81 -14.66 -20.34
C THR A 62 4.94 -14.35 -18.85
N THR A 63 6.12 -13.91 -18.40
CA THR A 63 6.44 -13.55 -17.01
C THR A 63 5.96 -12.15 -16.60
N THR A 64 5.51 -11.34 -17.57
CA THR A 64 5.16 -9.93 -17.35
C THR A 64 3.66 -9.69 -17.18
N ALA A 65 2.88 -10.71 -16.83
CA ALA A 65 1.46 -10.57 -16.51
C ALA A 65 1.25 -9.89 -15.13
N ILE A 66 1.87 -8.71 -14.91
CA ILE A 66 1.33 -7.75 -13.95
C ILE A 66 0.04 -7.25 -14.60
N PRO A 67 -1.13 -7.38 -13.95
CA PRO A 67 -2.35 -6.73 -14.44
C PRO A 67 -2.07 -5.24 -14.51
N VAL A 68 -1.83 -4.72 -15.72
CA VAL A 68 -1.69 -3.28 -15.92
C VAL A 68 -3.10 -2.75 -15.80
N HIS A 69 -3.46 -2.34 -14.59
CA HIS A 69 -4.70 -1.64 -14.33
C HIS A 69 -4.61 -0.27 -15.02
N ARG A 70 -5.05 -0.20 -16.27
CA ARG A 70 -5.10 1.05 -17.03
C ARG A 70 -6.46 1.70 -16.82
N CYS A 71 -6.44 2.87 -16.22
CA CYS A 71 -7.61 3.73 -16.26
C CYS A 71 -7.81 4.29 -17.67
N PRO A 72 -9.07 4.39 -18.13
CA PRO A 72 -9.37 5.16 -19.32
C PRO A 72 -8.90 6.60 -19.13
N LEU A 73 -8.47 7.24 -20.21
CA LEU A 73 -8.25 8.68 -20.21
C LEU A 73 -9.61 9.36 -20.14
N VAL A 74 -9.99 9.79 -18.94
CA VAL A 74 -11.25 10.51 -18.71
C VAL A 74 -10.95 12.01 -18.71
N MET A 75 -11.45 12.71 -19.73
CA MET A 75 -11.44 14.17 -19.81
C MET A 75 -12.87 14.65 -19.57
N CYS A 76 -13.11 15.30 -18.44
CA CYS A 76 -14.43 15.80 -18.05
C CYS A 76 -14.39 17.33 -18.08
N ASP A 77 -15.40 17.97 -18.67
CA ASP A 77 -15.55 19.43 -18.66
C ASP A 77 -16.22 19.92 -17.37
N ILE A 78 -15.69 19.50 -16.21
CA ILE A 78 -16.19 19.89 -14.89
C ILE A 78 -15.03 20.28 -13.96
N TYR A 79 -15.25 21.33 -13.17
CA TYR A 79 -14.35 21.71 -12.08
C TYR A 79 -14.97 21.27 -10.75
N CYS A 80 -14.20 20.54 -9.95
CA CYS A 80 -14.62 20.05 -8.64
C CYS A 80 -13.64 20.56 -7.59
N GLN A 81 -14.11 21.35 -6.61
CA GLN A 81 -13.27 21.86 -5.53
C GLN A 81 -12.67 20.73 -4.67
N GLY A 82 -13.42 19.64 -4.48
CA GLY A 82 -12.96 18.42 -3.81
C GLY A 82 -12.29 17.38 -4.73
N GLY A 83 -12.02 17.74 -5.99
CA GLY A 83 -11.55 16.78 -6.99
C GLY A 83 -12.61 15.77 -7.44
N LEU A 84 -12.18 14.84 -8.28
CA LEU A 84 -13.04 13.81 -8.88
C LEU A 84 -13.16 12.58 -7.99
N LYS A 85 -14.34 11.96 -7.98
CA LYS A 85 -14.57 10.65 -7.38
C LYS A 85 -13.68 9.59 -8.02
N VAL A 86 -13.23 8.65 -7.21
CA VAL A 86 -12.50 7.45 -7.65
C VAL A 86 -13.43 6.25 -7.52
N GLY A 87 -13.59 5.49 -8.60
CA GLY A 87 -14.40 4.28 -8.64
C GLY A 87 -13.76 3.12 -7.87
N ALA A 88 -14.50 2.02 -7.74
CA ALA A 88 -14.01 0.80 -7.09
C ALA A 88 -12.82 0.14 -7.82
N ASP A 89 -12.64 0.48 -9.10
CA ASP A 89 -11.50 0.08 -9.91
C ASP A 89 -10.25 0.92 -9.63
N GLY A 90 -10.36 2.05 -8.93
CA GLY A 90 -9.26 2.99 -8.71
C GLY A 90 -9.16 4.07 -9.79
N CYS A 91 -10.12 4.13 -10.72
CA CYS A 91 -10.14 5.12 -11.79
C CYS A 91 -11.02 6.32 -11.48
N ARG A 92 -10.62 7.48 -11.99
CA ARG A 92 -11.40 8.71 -11.81
C ARG A 92 -12.70 8.64 -12.61
N LEU A 93 -13.78 9.11 -12.01
CA LEU A 93 -15.10 9.25 -12.62
C LEU A 93 -15.38 10.73 -12.91
N CYS A 94 -16.23 11.03 -13.88
CA CYS A 94 -16.73 12.41 -14.11
C CYS A 94 -17.80 12.81 -13.09
N GLN A 95 -17.46 12.76 -11.80
CA GLN A 95 -18.32 13.12 -10.68
C GLN A 95 -17.48 13.80 -9.60
N CYS A 96 -17.99 14.86 -8.96
CA CYS A 96 -17.27 15.57 -7.90
C CYS A 96 -17.38 14.84 -6.56
N ASN A 97 -16.32 14.87 -5.75
CA ASN A 97 -16.40 14.56 -4.32
C ASN A 97 -17.20 15.66 -3.61
N ASP A 98 -17.87 15.28 -2.51
CA ASP A 98 -18.38 16.27 -1.58
C ASP A 98 -17.19 16.93 -0.87
N ILE A 99 -17.28 18.23 -0.66
CA ILE A 99 -16.23 19.03 0.00
C ILE A 99 -15.96 18.62 1.47
N ALA A 100 -16.84 17.80 2.06
CA ALA A 100 -16.64 17.21 3.38
C ALA A 100 -15.80 15.92 3.36
N ASP A 101 -15.59 15.32 2.18
CA ASP A 101 -14.97 14.00 2.00
C ASP A 101 -13.48 14.07 1.57
N VAL A 102 -12.87 15.28 1.57
CA VAL A 102 -11.53 15.57 1.01
C VAL A 102 -10.59 16.12 2.06
#